data_AF-A0AAU7W481-F1
#
_entry.id   AF-A0AAU7W481-F1
#
_cell.length_a   1.000
_cell.length_b   1.000
_cell.length_c   1.000
_cell.angle_alpha   90.00
_cell.angle_beta   90.00
_cell.angle_gamma   90.00
#
_symmetry.space_group_name_H-M   'P 1'
#
loop_
_entity.id
_entity.type
_entity.pdbx_description
1 polymer ?
#
loop_
_entity_poly.entity_id
_entity_poly.type
_entity_poly.pdbx_seq_one_letter_code
_entity_poly.pdbx_strand_id
1 'polypeptide(L)' 'MEQWALVEFSFHQILGVDLEDVWRRKSWRWFETRVRGLLSIDSPLARFFAPDEQAPPQPEVNDGG' A
#
# COMPACT_ATOMS: atom_id res chain seq x y z
N MET A 1 0.93 -9.94 8.65
CA MET A 1 -0.46 -9.58 9.02
C MET A 1 -0.73 -8.09 8.81
N GLU A 2 0.17 -7.17 9.17
CA GLU A 2 -0.03 -5.71 9.01
C GLU A 2 -0.32 -5.24 7.58
N GLN A 3 0.29 -5.87 6.58
CA GLN A 3 0.05 -5.53 5.16
C GLN A 3 -1.39 -5.74 4.73
N TRP A 4 -2.10 -6.70 5.33
CA TRP A 4 -3.51 -6.97 5.01
C TRP A 4 -4.41 -5.85 5.53
N ALA A 5 -4.18 -5.39 6.76
CA ALA A 5 -4.89 -4.24 7.33
C ALA A 5 -4.67 -2.97 6.49
N LEU A 6 -3.48 -2.79 5.91
CA LEU A 6 -3.21 -1.67 5.00
C LEU A 6 -4.02 -1.76 3.69
N VAL A 7 -4.19 -2.97 3.16
CA VAL A 7 -5.05 -3.22 1.99
C VAL A 7 -6.50 -2.90 2.34
N GLU A 8 -7.02 -3.40 3.46
CA GLU A 8 -8.38 -3.10 3.95
C GLU A 8 -8.61 -1.61 4.14
N PHE A 9 -7.69 -0.93 4.85
CA PHE A 9 -7.73 0.51 5.05
C PHE A 9 -7.77 1.28 3.72
N SER A 10 -6.95 0.88 2.75
CA SER A 10 -6.90 1.54 1.44
C SER A 10 -8.20 1.34 0.64
N PHE A 11 -8.82 0.17 0.73
CA PHE A 11 -10.13 -0.08 0.14
C PHE A 11 -11.23 0.75 0.81
N HIS A 12 -11.24 0.81 2.14
CA HIS A 12 -12.21 1.61 2.90
C HIS A 12 -12.07 3.10 2.58
N GLN A 13 -10.86 3.65 2.69
CA GLN A 13 -10.62 5.09 2.56
C GLN A 13 -10.75 5.61 1.14
N ILE A 14 -10.20 4.90 0.15
CA ILE A 14 -10.11 5.41 -1.23
C ILE A 14 -11.28 4.92 -2.07
N LEU A 15 -11.72 3.67 -1.88
CA LEU A 15 -12.75 3.06 -2.71
C LEU A 15 -14.13 3.06 -2.03
N GLY A 16 -14.21 3.36 -0.73
CA GLY A 16 -15.46 3.28 0.03
C GLY A 16 -16.03 1.87 0.10
N VAL A 17 -15.16 0.85 0.02
CA VAL A 17 -15.56 -0.56 -0.03
C VAL A 17 -15.03 -1.29 1.18
N ASP A 18 -15.91 -1.95 1.91
CA ASP A 18 -15.50 -2.97 2.88
C ASP A 18 -15.16 -4.28 2.17
N LEU A 19 -13.92 -4.77 2.38
CA LEU A 19 -13.46 -6.01 1.76
C LEU A 19 -14.23 -7.22 2.28
N GLU A 20 -14.64 -7.24 3.57
CA GLU A 20 -15.41 -8.36 4.11
C GLU A 20 -16.76 -8.53 3.39
N ASP A 21 -17.43 -7.43 3.05
CA ASP A 21 -18.73 -7.43 2.37
C ASP A 21 -18.67 -7.95 0.93
N VAL A 22 -17.51 -7.80 0.28
CA VAL A 22 -17.34 -8.11 -1.14
C VAL A 22 -16.53 -9.38 -1.39
N TRP A 23 -15.82 -9.90 -0.40
CA TRP A 23 -14.91 -11.05 -0.53
C TRP A 23 -15.59 -12.29 -1.12
N ARG A 24 -16.86 -12.52 -0.75
CA ARG A 24 -17.66 -13.67 -1.24
C ARG A 24 -18.47 -13.37 -2.50
N ARG A 25 -18.53 -12.11 -2.94
CA ARG A 25 -19.39 -11.64 -4.05
C ARG A 25 -18.61 -11.28 -5.30
N LYS A 26 -17.33 -10.93 -5.16
CA LYS A 26 -16.48 -10.47 -6.25
C LYS A 26 -15.42 -11.50 -6.58
N SER A 27 -15.02 -11.54 -7.85
CA SER A 27 -13.98 -12.43 -8.31
C SER A 27 -12.60 -11.94 -7.87
N TRP A 28 -11.62 -12.85 -7.85
CA TRP A 28 -10.22 -12.49 -7.62
C TRP A 28 -9.72 -11.41 -8.59
N ARG A 29 -10.14 -11.48 -9.87
CA ARG A 29 -9.81 -10.47 -10.88
C ARG A 29 -10.31 -9.06 -10.51
N TRP A 30 -11.48 -8.96 -9.87
CA TRP A 30 -11.99 -7.68 -9.37
C TRP A 30 -11.08 -7.12 -8.28
N PHE A 31 -10.68 -7.96 -7.32
CA PHE A 31 -9.76 -7.58 -6.25
C PHE A 31 -8.40 -7.13 -6.82
N GLU A 32 -7.79 -7.94 -7.69
CA GLU A 32 -6.49 -7.65 -8.31
C GLU A 32 -6.51 -6.32 -9.08
N THR A 33 -7.56 -6.08 -9.87
CA THR A 33 -7.69 -4.84 -10.64
C THR A 33 -7.71 -3.60 -9.72
N ARG A 34 -8.35 -3.70 -8.55
CA ARG A 34 -8.42 -2.58 -7.59
C ARG A 34 -7.14 -2.40 -6.81
N VAL A 35 -6.46 -3.48 -6.43
CA VAL A 35 -5.11 -3.39 -5.85
C VAL A 35 -4.15 -2.71 -6.82
N ARG A 36 -4.15 -3.10 -8.11
CA ARG A 36 -3.33 -2.45 -9.14
C ARG A 36 -3.68 -0.96 -9.29
N GLY A 37 -4.97 -0.62 -9.24
CA GLY A 37 -5.43 0.77 -9.24
C GLY A 37 -4.89 1.57 -8.06
N LEU A 38 -4.99 1.03 -6.84
CA LEU A 38 -4.46 1.65 -5.62
C LEU A 38 -2.95 1.86 -5.70
N LEU A 39 -2.20 0.89 -6.25
CA LEU A 39 -0.75 1.01 -6.45
C LEU A 39 -0.36 2.03 -7.54
N SER A 40 -1.27 2.38 -8.44
CA SER A 40 -1.00 3.33 -9.55
C SER A 40 -1.25 4.79 -9.21
N ILE A 41 -1.77 5.07 -8.01
CA ILE A 41 -2.09 6.41 -7.52
C ILE A 41 -1.36 6.66 -6.21
N ASP A 42 -1.37 7.91 -5.77
CA ASP A 42 -0.90 8.26 -4.43
C ASP A 42 -1.87 7.71 -3.35
N SER A 43 -1.59 6.49 -2.88
CA SER A 43 -2.36 5.81 -1.85
C SER A 43 -1.48 5.35 -0.69
N PRO A 44 -2.05 5.10 0.51
CA PRO A 44 -1.32 4.49 1.62
C PRO A 44 -0.64 3.18 1.21
N LEU A 45 -1.33 2.38 0.39
CA LEU A 45 -0.79 1.14 -0.16
C LEU A 45 0.41 1.40 -1.08
N ALA A 46 0.31 2.37 -2.00
CA ALA A 46 1.41 2.73 -2.90
C ALA A 46 2.64 3.25 -2.14
N ARG A 47 2.46 4.17 -1.18
CA ARG A 47 3.56 4.73 -0.38
C ARG A 47 4.28 3.67 0.45
N PHE A 48 3.55 2.70 0.98
CA PHE A 48 4.15 1.60 1.73
C PHE A 48 5.05 0.71 0.87
N PHE A 49 4.66 0.49 -0.40
CA PHE A 49 5.44 -0.34 -1.34
C PHE A 49 6.44 0.45 -2.20
N ALA A 50 6.37 1.77 -2.18
CA ALA A 50 7.37 2.69 -2.73
C ALA A 50 7.94 3.56 -1.61
N PRO A 51 8.61 2.97 -0.59
CA PRO A 51 9.35 3.77 0.38
C PRO A 51 10.44 4.49 -0.41
N ASP A 52 10.41 5.82 -0.38
CA ASP A 52 11.20 6.65 -1.26
C ASP A 52 12.67 6.22 -1.35
N GLU A 53 13.20 6.18 -2.57
CA GLU A 53 14.63 6.27 -2.88
C GLU A 53 15.24 7.63 -2.44
N GLN A 54 14.44 8.47 -1.77
CA GLN A 54 14.77 9.79 -1.22
C GLN A 54 15.04 9.78 0.28
N ALA A 55 15.38 8.63 0.88
CA ALA A 55 16.12 8.70 2.14
C ALA A 55 17.38 9.54 1.85
N PRO A 56 17.59 10.71 2.50
CA PRO A 56 18.83 11.44 2.32
C PRO A 56 19.98 10.47 2.58
N PRO A 57 21.08 10.51 1.80
CA PRO A 57 22.22 9.63 2.04
C PRO A 57 22.54 9.74 3.52
N GLN A 58 22.49 8.59 4.21
CA GLN A 58 22.82 8.51 5.62
C GLN A 58 24.16 9.25 5.78
N PRO A 59 24.27 10.21 6.72
CA PRO A 59 25.53 10.90 6.90
C PRO A 59 26.60 9.84 7.10
N GLU A 60 27.60 9.84 6.21
CA GLU A 60 28.73 8.92 6.26
C GLU A 60 29.34 9.11 7.66
N VAL A 61 29.18 8.09 8.51
CA VAL A 61 29.79 8.07 9.83
C VAL A 61 31.30 8.06 9.59
N ASN A 62 31.92 9.23 9.59
CA ASN A 62 33.35 9.33 9.71
C ASN A 62 33.67 8.90 11.15
N ASP A 63 33.92 7.60 11.33
CA ASP A 63 34.67 7.06 12.46
C ASP A 63 36.11 7.61 12.36
N GLY A 64 36.24 8.89 12.70
CA GLY A 64 37.50 9.58 12.78
C GLY A 64 38.13 9.36 14.15
N GLY A 65 39.12 8.46 14.21
CA GLY A 65 40.26 8.52 15.13
C GLY A 65 40.08 7.91 16.51
#